data_AF-T0ZCW2-F1
#
_entry.id   AF-T0ZCW2-F1
#
_cell.length_a   1.000
_cell.length_b   1.000
_cell.length_c   1.000
_cell.angle_alpha   90.00
_cell.angle_beta   90.00
_cell.angle_gamma   90.00
#
_symmetry.space_group_name_H-M   'P 1'
#
loop_
_entity.id
_entity.type
_entity.pdbx_description
1 polymer ?
#
loop_
_entity_poly.entity_id
_entity_poly.type
_entity_poly.pdbx_seq_one_letter_code
_entity_poly.pdbx_strand_id
1 'polypeptide(L)'
;MKKRPRFKPSGMEEHTDADEGQDEGKEDTRRPGSDKRHKTAELVIHEERIVAPSRRIPRGSRFKGYRDVVVQELKIQCHNTRYRLERWITPQGKSLCGELPPELAGYHFGPKLRSYILYQHHHCQVTQPLLHEQLREWGIDISTGTIDAILTSDHDAFHAEKDALLERGLGSAR
;
A
#
# COMPACT_ATOMS: atom_id res chain seq x y z
N MET A 1 -28.65 53.30 -32.28
CA MET A 1 -28.23 51.92 -31.98
C MET A 1 -26.84 51.68 -32.57
N LYS A 2 -25.82 51.36 -31.75
CA LYS A 2 -24.45 51.08 -32.24
C LYS A 2 -24.43 49.68 -32.88
N LYS A 3 -23.92 49.56 -34.12
CA LYS A 3 -23.82 48.29 -34.86
C LYS A 3 -22.86 47.32 -34.16
N ARG A 4 -23.24 46.04 -34.10
CA ARG A 4 -22.37 44.94 -33.62
C ARG A 4 -21.18 44.73 -34.57
N PRO A 5 -19.95 44.51 -34.07
CA PRO A 5 -18.80 44.19 -34.91
C PRO A 5 -18.97 42.82 -35.59
N ARG A 6 -18.59 42.71 -36.87
CA ARG A 6 -18.44 41.42 -37.56
C ARG A 6 -17.02 40.90 -37.33
N PHE A 7 -16.89 39.73 -36.72
CA PHE A 7 -15.63 39.00 -36.63
C PHE A 7 -15.48 38.08 -37.86
N LYS A 8 -14.24 37.90 -38.33
CA LYS A 8 -13.92 36.87 -39.33
C LYS A 8 -13.81 35.50 -38.63
N PRO A 9 -14.22 34.40 -39.29
CA PRO A 9 -14.03 33.06 -38.73
C PRO A 9 -12.54 32.71 -38.63
N SER A 10 -12.17 31.96 -37.59
CA SER A 10 -10.80 31.49 -37.37
C SER A 10 -10.46 30.40 -38.39
N GLY A 11 -9.40 30.61 -39.18
CA GLY A 11 -8.90 29.65 -40.17
C GLY A 11 -8.17 28.46 -39.55
N MET A 12 -8.81 27.79 -38.59
CA MET A 12 -8.20 26.68 -37.83
C MET A 12 -8.49 25.30 -38.44
N GLU A 13 -9.21 25.23 -39.57
CA GLU A 13 -9.63 23.96 -40.20
C GLU A 13 -8.89 23.64 -41.51
N GLU A 14 -7.96 24.48 -41.99
CA GLU A 14 -7.26 24.27 -43.28
C GLU A 14 -6.02 23.34 -43.22
N HIS A 15 -5.75 22.69 -42.09
CA HIS A 15 -4.68 21.69 -41.99
C HIS A 15 -5.15 20.35 -41.41
N THR A 16 -6.32 19.90 -41.85
CA THR A 16 -6.69 18.48 -41.72
C THR A 16 -6.77 17.89 -43.12
N ASP A 17 -5.62 17.59 -43.71
CA ASP A 17 -5.50 16.53 -44.71
C ASP A 17 -4.09 15.95 -44.69
N ALA A 18 -4.05 14.64 -44.94
CA ALA A 18 -2.95 13.71 -44.70
C ALA A 18 -1.64 14.06 -45.41
N ASP A 19 -0.51 13.78 -44.75
CA ASP A 19 0.78 13.66 -45.43
C ASP A 19 1.48 12.36 -45.00
N GLU A 20 1.73 11.52 -46.00
CA GLU A 20 2.48 10.29 -45.92
C GLU A 20 3.97 10.61 -46.09
N GLY A 21 4.78 10.18 -45.13
CA GLY A 21 6.19 9.81 -45.33
C GLY A 21 7.21 10.94 -45.46
N GLN A 22 7.98 11.16 -44.38
CA GLN A 22 9.45 11.28 -44.46
C GLN A 22 10.09 11.14 -43.06
N ASP A 23 10.94 10.13 -42.95
CA ASP A 23 11.81 9.81 -41.83
C ASP A 23 13.09 10.63 -41.94
N GLU A 24 13.18 11.75 -41.22
CA GLU A 24 14.44 12.44 -40.95
C GLU A 24 14.46 12.98 -39.52
N GLY A 25 15.24 12.32 -38.67
CA GLY A 25 16.00 12.91 -37.55
C GLY A 25 15.28 13.91 -36.64
N LYS A 26 14.21 13.49 -35.94
CA LYS A 26 13.73 14.26 -34.79
C LYS A 26 14.52 13.88 -33.55
N GLU A 27 15.38 14.80 -33.11
CA GLU A 27 15.84 14.87 -31.72
C GLU A 27 14.65 14.59 -30.79
N ASP A 28 14.87 13.63 -29.89
CA ASP A 28 13.92 13.10 -28.93
C ASP A 28 13.51 14.20 -27.93
N THR A 29 12.67 15.12 -28.39
CA THR A 29 12.05 16.17 -27.57
C THR A 29 10.88 15.57 -26.81
N ARG A 30 11.16 14.53 -26.02
CA ARG A 30 10.23 14.04 -25.00
C ARG A 30 9.81 15.22 -24.16
N ARG A 31 8.50 15.49 -24.16
CA ARG A 31 7.92 16.54 -23.31
C ARG A 31 8.34 16.30 -21.86
N PRO A 32 8.68 17.34 -21.09
CA PRO A 32 8.99 17.21 -19.68
C PRO A 32 7.86 16.46 -18.95
N GLY A 33 8.14 15.24 -18.49
CA GLY A 33 7.18 14.35 -17.85
C GLY A 33 6.66 13.19 -18.71
N SER A 34 7.12 13.06 -19.95
CA SER A 34 6.95 11.86 -20.80
C SER A 34 7.44 10.59 -20.10
N ASP A 35 8.54 10.69 -19.34
CA ASP A 35 9.11 9.57 -18.59
C ASP A 35 8.49 9.42 -17.18
N LYS A 36 7.41 10.15 -16.87
CA LYS A 36 6.72 9.95 -15.59
C LYS A 36 5.99 8.61 -15.64
N ARG A 37 6.48 7.66 -14.84
CA ARG A 37 5.80 6.40 -14.54
C ARG A 37 4.32 6.65 -14.31
N HIS A 38 3.48 5.90 -15.03
CA HIS A 38 2.06 5.86 -14.77
C HIS A 38 1.85 5.32 -13.35
N LYS A 39 1.52 6.21 -12.40
CA LYS A 39 1.50 5.93 -10.96
C LYS A 39 0.67 4.70 -10.56
N THR A 40 -0.29 4.31 -11.39
CA THR A 40 -1.22 3.21 -11.12
C THR A 40 -1.02 1.98 -11.99
N ALA A 41 -0.19 2.05 -13.04
CA ALA A 41 -0.08 0.96 -14.03
C ALA A 41 0.61 -0.30 -13.46
N GLU A 42 1.43 -0.13 -12.43
CA GLU A 42 2.20 -1.21 -11.80
C GLU A 42 1.72 -1.52 -10.37
N LEU A 43 0.59 -0.94 -9.94
CA LEU A 43 0.03 -1.25 -8.62
C LEU A 43 -0.62 -2.63 -8.63
N VAL A 44 -0.31 -3.45 -7.62
CA VAL A 44 -1.05 -4.68 -7.36
C VAL A 44 -2.48 -4.32 -6.94
N ILE A 45 -3.47 -4.82 -7.68
CA ILE A 45 -4.88 -4.64 -7.34
C ILE A 45 -5.27 -5.69 -6.30
N HIS A 46 -5.60 -5.23 -5.09
CA HIS A 46 -5.94 -6.10 -3.96
C HIS A 46 -7.45 -6.40 -3.90
N GLU A 47 -8.29 -5.57 -4.51
CA GLU A 47 -9.75 -5.70 -4.54
C GLU A 47 -10.32 -5.02 -5.80
N GLU A 48 -11.27 -5.67 -6.48
CA GLU A 48 -12.02 -5.09 -7.61
C GLU A 48 -13.49 -4.87 -7.23
N ARG A 49 -14.03 -3.71 -7.57
CA ARG A 49 -15.45 -3.38 -7.35
C ARG A 49 -16.07 -2.82 -8.62
N ILE A 50 -17.11 -3.48 -9.11
CA ILE A 50 -17.90 -2.99 -10.24
C ILE A 50 -18.94 -1.99 -9.72
N VAL A 51 -18.83 -0.74 -10.15
CA VAL A 51 -19.79 0.32 -9.81
C VAL A 51 -20.74 0.53 -10.99
N ALA A 52 -22.00 0.14 -10.81
CA ALA A 52 -23.05 0.42 -11.79
C ALA A 52 -23.40 1.92 -11.80
N PRO A 53 -23.86 2.48 -12.94
CA PRO A 53 -24.41 3.82 -12.96
C PRO A 53 -25.53 3.99 -11.93
N SER A 54 -25.50 5.09 -11.17
CA SER A 54 -26.53 5.37 -10.15
C SER A 54 -27.92 5.64 -10.75
N ARG A 55 -27.97 6.05 -12.03
CA ARG A 55 -29.21 6.24 -12.78
C ARG A 55 -29.66 4.95 -13.44
N ARG A 56 -30.97 4.75 -13.59
CA ARG A 56 -31.52 3.64 -14.37
C ARG A 56 -30.96 3.65 -15.79
N ILE A 57 -30.52 2.48 -16.23
CA ILE A 57 -30.05 2.26 -17.60
C ILE A 57 -31.28 2.27 -18.54
N PRO A 58 -31.35 3.17 -19.52
CA PRO A 58 -32.48 3.22 -20.46
C PRO A 58 -32.67 1.91 -21.23
N ARG A 59 -33.91 1.54 -21.53
CA ARG A 59 -34.23 0.33 -22.33
C ARG A 59 -33.57 0.42 -23.70
N GLY A 60 -32.97 -0.69 -24.15
CA GLY A 60 -32.22 -0.75 -25.42
C GLY A 60 -30.75 -0.33 -25.31
N SER A 61 -30.29 0.07 -24.12
CA SER A 61 -28.85 0.29 -23.87
C SER A 61 -28.09 -1.03 -23.94
N ARG A 62 -26.86 -0.99 -24.46
CA ARG A 62 -25.91 -2.12 -24.41
C ARG A 62 -24.76 -1.83 -23.46
N PHE A 63 -24.18 -2.87 -22.88
CA PHE A 63 -22.94 -2.76 -22.13
C PHE A 63 -21.77 -2.46 -23.09
N LYS A 64 -20.93 -1.47 -22.74
CA LYS A 64 -19.75 -1.07 -23.55
C LYS A 64 -18.42 -1.61 -23.01
N GLY A 65 -18.36 -1.95 -21.72
CA GLY A 65 -17.12 -2.28 -21.01
C GLY A 65 -16.96 -1.43 -19.74
N TYR A 66 -15.82 -1.60 -19.07
CA TYR A 66 -15.45 -0.83 -17.90
C TYR A 66 -14.49 0.31 -18.27
N ARG A 67 -14.52 1.37 -17.46
CA ARG A 67 -13.47 2.38 -17.42
C ARG A 67 -12.84 2.28 -16.04
N ASP A 68 -11.61 1.81 -15.98
CA ASP A 68 -10.96 1.54 -14.72
C ASP A 68 -10.46 2.83 -14.07
N VAL A 69 -10.68 2.94 -12.77
CA VAL A 69 -10.13 3.99 -11.91
C VAL A 69 -9.51 3.29 -10.71
N VAL A 70 -8.19 3.36 -10.60
CA VAL A 70 -7.45 2.77 -9.49
C VAL A 70 -7.27 3.83 -8.40
N VAL A 71 -7.71 3.51 -7.18
CA VAL A 71 -7.54 4.34 -5.99
C VAL A 71 -6.71 3.57 -4.97
N GLN A 72 -5.69 4.21 -4.41
CA GLN A 72 -4.85 3.64 -3.36
C GLN A 72 -5.31 4.17 -2.00
N GLU A 73 -5.57 3.26 -1.06
CA GLU A 73 -6.06 3.57 0.29
C GLU A 73 -5.14 3.02 1.38
N LEU A 74 -5.26 3.60 2.58
CA LEU A 74 -4.56 3.13 3.78
C LEU A 74 -5.47 2.18 4.58
N LYS A 75 -5.11 0.90 4.64
CA LYS A 75 -5.82 -0.12 5.43
C LYS A 75 -5.06 -0.44 6.71
N ILE A 76 -5.47 0.17 7.83
CA ILE A 76 -4.96 -0.16 9.16
C ILE A 76 -6.05 -0.90 9.93
N GLN A 77 -5.73 -2.10 10.42
CA GLN A 77 -6.64 -2.92 11.20
C GLN A 77 -5.87 -3.88 12.10
N CYS A 78 -6.42 -4.18 13.28
CA CYS A 78 -5.99 -5.31 14.09
C CYS A 78 -6.22 -6.63 13.33
N HIS A 79 -5.24 -7.54 13.38
CA HIS A 79 -5.33 -8.86 12.76
C HIS A 79 -4.86 -9.95 13.75
N ASN A 80 -5.83 -10.69 14.29
CA ASN A 80 -5.59 -11.69 15.32
C ASN A 80 -5.46 -13.10 14.72
N THR A 81 -4.37 -13.78 15.02
CA THR A 81 -4.14 -15.18 14.64
C THR A 81 -4.20 -16.07 15.88
N ARG A 82 -5.09 -17.06 15.90
CA ARG A 82 -5.14 -18.07 16.96
C ARG A 82 -4.29 -19.28 16.60
N TYR A 83 -3.17 -19.46 17.30
CA TYR A 83 -2.38 -20.68 17.24
C TYR A 83 -2.98 -21.74 18.17
N ARG A 84 -3.33 -22.91 17.63
CA ARG A 84 -3.80 -24.05 18.40
C ARG A 84 -2.71 -25.11 18.40
N LEU A 85 -1.93 -25.13 19.47
CA LEU A 85 -0.88 -26.12 19.65
C LEU A 85 -1.54 -27.46 19.97
N GLU A 86 -1.30 -28.46 19.14
CA GLU A 86 -1.77 -29.81 19.41
C GLU A 86 -1.14 -30.34 20.69
N ARG A 87 -1.89 -31.17 21.43
CA ARG A 87 -1.41 -31.81 22.64
C ARG A 87 -1.80 -33.27 22.60
N TRP A 88 -0.81 -34.14 22.74
CA TRP A 88 -0.95 -35.57 22.64
C TRP A 88 -0.40 -36.24 23.90
N ILE A 89 -1.00 -37.36 24.28
CA ILE A 89 -0.44 -38.27 25.29
C ILE A 89 -0.01 -39.52 24.54
N THR A 90 1.26 -39.90 24.65
CA THR A 90 1.76 -41.13 24.03
C THR A 90 1.19 -42.34 24.77
N PRO A 91 1.17 -43.55 24.16
CA PRO A 91 0.77 -44.77 24.86
C PRO A 91 1.57 -45.05 26.15
N GLN A 92 2.77 -44.47 26.28
CA GLN A 92 3.63 -44.56 27.47
C GLN A 92 3.35 -43.45 28.51
N GLY A 93 2.31 -42.64 28.32
CA GLY A 93 1.93 -41.57 29.24
C GLY A 93 2.73 -40.26 29.11
N LYS A 94 3.55 -40.08 28.07
CA LYS A 94 4.32 -38.83 27.86
C LYS A 94 3.47 -37.77 27.18
N SER A 95 3.60 -36.50 27.58
CA SER A 95 2.96 -35.37 26.89
C SER A 95 3.81 -34.89 25.73
N LEU A 96 3.21 -34.73 24.55
CA LEU A 96 3.79 -34.03 23.40
C LEU A 96 2.93 -32.81 23.11
N CYS A 97 3.55 -31.65 22.91
CA CYS A 97 2.86 -30.41 22.58
C CYS A 97 3.48 -29.83 21.31
N GLY A 98 2.65 -29.25 20.44
CA GLY A 98 3.14 -28.39 19.37
C GLY A 98 3.83 -27.16 19.95
N GLU A 99 4.75 -26.59 19.19
CA GLU A 99 5.51 -25.40 19.58
C GLU A 99 5.15 -24.23 18.66
N LEU A 100 5.25 -23.01 19.19
CA LEU A 100 5.14 -21.81 18.36
C LEU A 100 6.43 -21.63 17.55
N PRO A 101 6.35 -21.00 16.37
CA PRO A 101 7.54 -20.46 15.71
C PRO A 101 8.40 -19.64 16.68
N PRO A 102 9.74 -19.76 16.65
CA PRO A 102 10.63 -19.09 17.61
C PRO A 102 10.40 -17.57 17.72
N GLU A 103 10.08 -16.92 16.60
CA GLU A 103 9.78 -15.48 16.55
C GLU A 103 8.54 -15.05 17.35
N LEU A 104 7.64 -15.98 17.68
CA LEU A 104 6.42 -15.75 18.45
C LEU A 104 6.52 -16.27 19.90
N ALA A 105 7.51 -17.11 20.19
CA ALA A 105 7.67 -17.72 21.50
C ALA A 105 7.92 -16.64 22.56
N GLY A 106 7.10 -16.63 23.62
CA GLY A 106 7.20 -15.66 24.72
C GLY A 106 6.54 -14.30 24.47
N TYR A 107 5.91 -14.08 23.30
CA TYR A 107 5.28 -12.81 22.95
C TYR A 107 3.80 -12.96 22.64
N HIS A 108 3.00 -12.00 23.11
CA HIS A 108 1.58 -11.88 22.76
C HIS A 108 1.34 -11.03 21.50
N PHE A 109 2.32 -10.22 21.11
CA PHE A 109 2.26 -9.34 19.95
C PHE A 109 3.24 -9.80 18.88
N GLY A 110 2.76 -9.94 17.64
CA GLY A 110 3.56 -10.43 16.52
C GLY A 110 4.77 -9.53 16.19
N PRO A 111 5.79 -10.08 15.51
CA PRO A 111 7.04 -9.36 15.22
C PRO A 111 6.80 -8.04 14.48
N LYS A 112 5.91 -8.02 13.48
CA LYS A 112 5.60 -6.80 12.71
C LYS A 112 5.08 -5.65 13.57
N LEU A 113 4.22 -5.93 14.55
CA LEU A 113 3.68 -4.91 15.45
C LEU A 113 4.76 -4.41 16.42
N ARG A 114 5.60 -5.31 16.94
CA ARG A 114 6.75 -4.93 17.77
C ARG A 114 7.72 -4.04 17.01
N SER A 115 8.09 -4.41 15.77
CA SER A 115 8.94 -3.59 14.89
C SER A 115 8.33 -2.22 14.64
N TYR A 116 7.02 -2.15 14.40
CA TYR A 116 6.31 -0.89 14.23
C TYR A 116 6.42 0.00 15.48
N ILE A 117 6.19 -0.55 16.68
CA ILE A 117 6.29 0.18 17.95
C ILE A 117 7.70 0.76 18.13
N LEU A 118 8.74 -0.05 17.91
CA LEU A 118 10.14 0.37 18.01
C LEU A 118 10.48 1.47 17.02
N TYR A 119 10.06 1.32 15.76
CA TYR A 119 10.28 2.33 14.73
C TYR A 119 9.60 3.65 15.09
N GLN A 120 8.33 3.62 15.49
CA GLN A 120 7.59 4.82 15.86
C GLN A 120 8.25 5.56 17.03
N HIS A 121 8.67 4.84 18.06
CA HIS A 121 9.29 5.47 19.22
C HIS A 121 10.69 5.99 18.92
N HIS A 122 11.59 5.16 18.39
CA HIS A 122 13.00 5.52 18.26
C HIS A 122 13.30 6.37 17.01
N HIS A 123 12.62 6.12 15.89
CA HIS A 123 12.91 6.82 14.63
C HIS A 123 11.95 7.99 14.40
N CYS A 124 10.66 7.79 14.68
CA CYS A 124 9.66 8.86 14.50
C CYS A 124 9.43 9.71 15.76
N GLN A 125 10.11 9.41 16.87
CA GLN A 125 10.02 10.17 18.13
C GLN A 125 8.58 10.26 18.69
N VAL A 126 7.74 9.27 18.39
CA VAL A 126 6.39 9.18 18.95
C VAL A 126 6.51 8.81 20.43
N THR A 127 5.85 9.58 21.29
CA THR A 127 5.87 9.33 22.73
C THR A 127 5.04 8.09 23.07
N GLN A 128 5.43 7.37 24.13
CA GLN A 128 4.71 6.17 24.57
C GLN A 128 3.20 6.40 24.82
N PRO A 129 2.74 7.52 25.43
CA PRO A 129 1.31 7.79 25.58
C PRO A 129 0.57 7.91 24.24
N LEU A 130 1.15 8.62 23.26
CA LEU A 130 0.53 8.78 21.94
C LEU A 130 0.52 7.47 21.16
N LEU A 131 1.58 6.67 21.28
CA LEU A 131 1.64 5.35 20.67
C LEU A 131 0.58 4.42 21.26
N HIS A 132 0.39 4.44 22.58
CA HIS A 132 -0.65 3.67 23.25
C HIS A 132 -2.06 4.06 22.79
N GLU A 133 -2.35 5.37 22.72
CA GLU A 133 -3.62 5.89 22.22
C GLU A 133 -3.88 5.43 20.77
N GLN A 134 -2.91 5.66 19.87
CA GLN A 134 -3.01 5.27 18.46
C GLN A 134 -3.27 3.76 18.28
N LEU A 135 -2.53 2.91 19.00
CA LEU A 135 -2.69 1.46 18.90
C LEU A 135 -4.09 1.02 19.37
N ARG A 136 -4.62 1.63 20.43
CA ARG A 136 -5.96 1.35 20.94
C ARG A 136 -7.04 1.77 19.95
N GLU A 137 -6.89 2.91 19.27
CA GLU A 137 -7.80 3.34 18.20
C GLU A 137 -7.85 2.32 17.05
N TRP A 138 -6.75 1.63 16.76
CA TRP A 138 -6.68 0.57 15.76
C TRP A 138 -7.17 -0.80 16.25
N GLY A 139 -7.66 -0.88 17.49
CA GLY A 139 -8.16 -2.11 18.10
C GLY A 139 -7.06 -3.05 18.59
N ILE A 140 -5.84 -2.55 18.79
CA ILE A 140 -4.76 -3.32 19.44
C ILE A 140 -4.91 -3.18 20.96
N ASP A 141 -5.26 -4.27 21.61
CA ASP A 141 -5.39 -4.32 23.07
C ASP A 141 -4.02 -4.55 23.73
N ILE A 142 -3.28 -3.46 23.91
CA ILE A 142 -1.93 -3.46 24.50
C ILE A 142 -1.89 -2.53 25.71
N SER A 143 -1.17 -2.93 26.76
CA SER A 143 -0.95 -2.11 27.95
C SER A 143 0.27 -1.20 27.79
N THR A 144 0.30 -0.09 28.53
CA THR A 144 1.48 0.79 28.60
C THR A 144 2.72 0.06 29.08
N GLY A 145 2.59 -0.84 30.06
CA GLY A 145 3.69 -1.67 30.56
C GLY A 145 4.23 -2.66 29.52
N THR A 146 3.35 -3.20 28.65
CA THR A 146 3.81 -4.03 27.54
C THR A 146 4.55 -3.20 26.49
N ILE A 147 4.12 -1.96 26.24
CA ILE A 147 4.87 -1.05 25.36
C ILE A 147 6.25 -0.77 25.96
N ASP A 148 6.34 -0.44 27.25
CA ASP A 148 7.61 -0.21 27.94
C ASP A 148 8.54 -1.43 27.84
N ALA A 149 8.01 -2.63 28.10
CA ALA A 149 8.76 -3.88 27.96
C ALA A 149 9.27 -4.09 26.53
N ILE A 150 8.45 -3.76 25.51
CA ILE A 150 8.89 -3.81 24.10
C ILE A 150 9.96 -2.76 23.83
N LEU A 151 9.89 -1.55 24.38
CA LEU A 151 10.88 -0.50 24.11
C LEU A 151 12.22 -0.73 24.83
N THR A 152 12.20 -1.47 25.94
CA THR A 152 13.38 -1.72 26.80
C THR A 152 14.03 -3.08 26.61
N SER A 153 13.34 -4.05 25.97
CA SER A 153 13.91 -5.36 25.68
C SER A 153 15.15 -5.28 24.77
N ASP A 154 16.02 -6.28 24.82
CA ASP A 154 17.17 -6.37 23.91
C ASP A 154 16.70 -6.76 22.49
N HIS A 155 17.13 -6.01 21.48
CA HIS A 155 16.59 -6.07 20.12
C HIS A 155 17.59 -6.57 19.08
N ASP A 156 18.66 -7.25 19.50
CA ASP A 156 19.71 -7.76 18.61
C ASP A 156 19.16 -8.52 17.37
N ALA A 157 18.09 -9.31 17.53
CA ALA A 157 17.45 -10.01 16.42
C ALA A 157 16.75 -9.06 15.41
N PHE A 158 16.18 -7.94 15.87
CA PHE A 158 15.54 -6.94 15.02
C PHE A 158 16.58 -6.03 14.33
N HIS A 159 17.71 -5.77 14.99
CA HIS A 159 18.82 -5.05 14.37
C HIS A 159 19.38 -5.82 13.17
N ALA A 160 19.56 -7.14 13.32
CA ALA A 160 20.00 -8.01 12.23
C ALA A 160 19.01 -8.02 11.04
N GLU A 161 17.69 -8.03 11.28
CA GLU A 161 16.69 -7.97 10.21
C GLU A 161 16.66 -6.59 9.53
N LYS A 162 16.74 -5.49 10.30
CA LYS A 162 16.82 -4.12 9.77
C LYS A 162 18.04 -3.94 8.87
N ASP A 163 19.19 -4.46 9.29
CA ASP A 163 20.43 -4.34 8.52
C ASP A 163 20.36 -5.17 7.23
N ALA A 164 19.78 -6.38 7.29
CA ALA A 164 19.53 -7.20 6.10
C ALA A 164 18.52 -6.57 5.13
N LEU A 165 17.50 -5.86 5.63
CA LEU A 165 16.54 -5.11 4.80
C LEU A 165 17.17 -3.86 4.17
N LEU A 166 18.04 -3.15 4.89
CA LEU A 166 18.83 -2.03 4.37
C LEU A 166 19.77 -2.48 3.25
N GLU A 167 20.49 -3.60 3.42
CA GLU A 167 21.34 -4.17 2.38
C GLU A 167 20.55 -4.55 1.12
N ARG A 168 19.38 -5.19 1.30
CA ARG A 168 18.50 -5.56 0.19
C ARG A 168 17.89 -4.34 -0.51
N GLY A 169 17.56 -3.29 0.23
CA GLY A 169 17.06 -2.02 -0.32
C GLY A 169 18.11 -1.26 -1.13
N LEU A 170 19.37 -1.27 -0.68
CA LEU A 170 20.50 -0.66 -1.40
C LEU A 170 20.96 -1.50 -2.61
N GLY A 171 20.82 -2.82 -2.55
CA GLY A 171 21.13 -3.72 -3.67
C GLY A 171 20.13 -3.68 -4.82
N SER A 172 18.88 -3.28 -4.55
CA SER A 172 17.80 -3.19 -5.55
C SER A 172 17.67 -1.81 -6.21
N ALA A 173 18.54 -0.85 -5.86
CA ALA A 173 18.58 0.51 -6.41
C ALA A 173 19.63 0.67 -7.55
N ARG A 174 19.78 -0.35 -8.40
CA ARG A 174 20.62 -0.31 -9.61
C ARG A 174 19.79 -0.45 -10.87
#